data_AF-A0A1A2WH68-F1
#
_entry.id   AF-A0A1A2WH68-F1
#
_cell.length_a   1.000
_cell.length_b   1.000
_cell.length_c   1.000
_cell.angle_alpha   90.00
_cell.angle_beta   90.00
_cell.angle_gamma   90.00
#
_symmetry.space_group_name_H-M   'P 1'
#
loop_
_entity.id
_entity.type
_entity.pdbx_description
1 polymer ?
#
loop_
_entity_poly.entity_id
_entity_poly.type
_entity_poly.pdbx_seq_one_letter_code
_entity_poly.pdbx_strand_id
1 'polypeptide(L)'
;MEHENRLQLKPYRSASEHLDGAWWPRSTRLVDELPDLLASVSDRLGRVVMVGYRRNGWHETPELVEIGGHTVELLGFTSDEPTSVILFGEDGHHLTLHVIRPDAAEEAARQELQQAGVADPDAVPASTSAVARSVAEVADKLARHEGLGDERRTAQIKEWCEQAAQQFVDAPVQTFVPILVEHIVRNRMIESRAAAATG
;
A
#
# COMPACT_ATOMS: atom_id res chain seq x y z
N MET A 1 20.15 -10.75 21.21
CA MET A 1 18.74 -11.15 21.16
C MET A 1 18.43 -11.28 19.69
N GLU A 2 18.33 -12.51 19.20
CA GLU A 2 18.06 -12.79 17.81
C GLU A 2 16.59 -12.44 17.57
N HIS A 3 16.32 -11.29 16.96
CA HIS A 3 14.98 -11.04 16.43
C HIS A 3 14.77 -12.09 15.35
N GLU A 4 13.98 -13.13 15.66
CA GLU A 4 13.55 -14.13 14.67
C GLU A 4 13.03 -13.37 13.46
N ASN A 5 13.84 -13.33 12.41
CA ASN A 5 13.60 -12.45 11.28
C ASN A 5 12.39 -13.00 10.51
N ARG A 6 11.23 -12.38 10.77
CA ARG A 6 9.93 -12.71 10.16
C ARG A 6 9.60 -11.80 8.98
N LEU A 7 10.58 -11.01 8.52
CA LEU A 7 10.44 -10.09 7.41
C LEU A 7 11.65 -10.23 6.50
N GLN A 8 11.43 -10.76 5.31
CA GLN A 8 12.46 -10.81 4.28
C GLN A 8 12.13 -9.78 3.21
N LEU A 9 13.03 -8.81 3.02
CA LEU A 9 12.95 -7.83 1.94
C LEU A 9 13.95 -8.20 0.84
N LYS A 10 13.59 -7.89 -0.41
CA LYS A 10 14.51 -7.95 -1.55
C LYS A 10 15.48 -6.76 -1.49
N PRO A 11 16.77 -6.98 -1.75
CA PRO A 11 17.78 -5.92 -1.74
C PRO A 11 17.57 -4.89 -2.86
N TYR A 12 16.99 -5.30 -3.99
CA TYR A 12 16.64 -4.44 -5.10
C TYR A 12 15.31 -4.90 -5.72
N ARG A 13 14.46 -3.96 -6.12
CA ARG A 13 13.24 -4.28 -6.88
C ARG A 13 13.62 -4.40 -8.35
N SER A 14 13.59 -5.60 -8.91
CA SER A 14 13.63 -5.76 -10.37
C SER A 14 12.34 -5.18 -10.96
N ALA A 15 12.38 -4.52 -12.12
CA ALA A 15 11.19 -3.89 -12.71
C ALA A 15 10.04 -4.88 -13.00
N SER A 16 10.36 -6.17 -13.16
CA SER A 16 9.40 -7.26 -13.35
C SER A 16 8.86 -7.84 -12.03
N GLU A 17 9.44 -7.45 -10.90
CA GLU A 17 9.16 -8.03 -9.60
C GLU A 17 8.30 -7.12 -8.74
N HIS A 18 7.15 -7.68 -8.45
CA HIS A 18 5.97 -7.00 -7.98
C HIS A 18 5.85 -6.99 -6.44
N LEU A 19 6.59 -7.87 -5.77
CA LEU A 19 6.67 -7.98 -4.32
C LEU A 19 8.06 -7.52 -3.87
N ASP A 20 8.10 -6.59 -2.92
CA ASP A 20 9.32 -6.10 -2.30
C ASP A 20 9.86 -7.07 -1.23
N GLY A 21 9.08 -8.10 -0.89
CA GLY A 21 9.44 -9.12 0.08
C GLY A 21 8.25 -9.94 0.59
N ALA A 22 8.48 -10.68 1.66
CA ALA A 22 7.45 -11.38 2.40
C ALA A 22 7.57 -11.13 3.90
N TRP A 23 6.43 -11.24 4.56
CA TRP A 23 6.27 -11.04 5.98
C TRP A 23 5.46 -12.18 6.59
N TRP A 24 5.95 -12.71 7.71
CA TRP A 24 5.34 -13.79 8.46
C TRP A 24 4.84 -13.29 9.83
N PRO A 25 3.60 -12.76 9.91
CA PRO A 25 3.02 -12.32 11.17
C PRO A 25 2.96 -13.45 12.21
N ARG A 26 2.95 -13.07 13.49
CA ARG A 26 2.77 -14.00 14.62
C ARG A 26 1.29 -14.34 14.86
N SER A 27 0.38 -13.50 14.41
CA SER A 27 -1.07 -13.64 14.60
C SER A 27 -1.89 -13.10 13.43
N THR A 28 -3.20 -13.36 13.44
CA THR A 28 -4.18 -12.81 12.50
C THR A 28 -4.74 -11.45 12.94
N ARG A 29 -4.14 -10.81 13.96
CA ARG A 29 -4.57 -9.50 14.48
C ARG A 29 -3.65 -8.41 13.95
N LEU A 30 -4.01 -7.83 12.81
CA LEU A 30 -3.14 -6.90 12.07
C LEU A 30 -2.62 -5.76 12.96
N VAL A 31 -3.50 -5.14 13.74
CA VAL A 31 -3.15 -4.02 14.63
C VAL A 31 -2.03 -4.36 15.62
N ASP A 32 -1.99 -5.60 16.12
CA ASP A 32 -0.99 -6.04 17.09
C ASP A 32 0.37 -6.30 16.42
N GLU A 33 0.35 -6.60 15.12
CA GLU A 33 1.50 -6.98 14.31
C GLU A 33 2.17 -5.77 13.61
N LEU A 34 1.39 -4.72 13.33
CA LEU A 34 1.88 -3.54 12.64
C LEU A 34 3.05 -2.83 13.34
N PRO A 35 3.07 -2.62 14.68
CA PRO A 35 4.17 -1.92 15.33
C PRO A 35 5.55 -2.51 14.99
N ASP A 36 5.68 -3.83 15.07
CA ASP A 36 6.94 -4.53 14.76
C ASP A 36 7.27 -4.47 13.26
N LEU A 37 6.26 -4.61 12.40
CA LEU A 37 6.43 -4.50 10.95
C LEU A 37 6.89 -3.10 10.54
N LEU A 38 6.24 -2.06 11.05
CA LEU A 38 6.54 -0.66 10.72
C LEU A 38 7.93 -0.27 11.21
N ALA A 39 8.32 -0.71 12.41
CA ALA A 39 9.69 -0.53 12.90
C ALA A 39 10.74 -1.23 12.03
N SER A 40 10.39 -2.38 11.44
CA SER A 40 11.32 -3.15 10.58
C SER A 40 11.49 -2.56 9.18
N VAL A 41 10.55 -1.75 8.71
CA VAL A 41 10.61 -1.09 7.39
C VAL A 41 10.95 0.39 7.45
N SER A 42 11.01 1.00 8.64
CA SER A 42 11.18 2.45 8.79
C SER A 42 12.45 2.98 8.15
N ASP A 43 13.55 2.22 8.16
CA ASP A 43 14.82 2.64 7.54
C ASP A 43 14.73 2.71 6.01
N ARG A 44 13.80 1.96 5.39
CA ARG A 44 13.64 1.88 3.94
C ARG A 44 12.50 2.73 3.42
N LEU A 45 11.40 2.79 4.16
CA LEU A 45 10.15 3.43 3.74
C LEU A 45 9.89 4.76 4.45
N GLY A 46 10.62 5.06 5.52
CA GLY A 46 10.35 6.20 6.39
C GLY A 46 9.09 5.99 7.22
N ARG A 47 8.42 7.09 7.57
CA ARG A 47 7.19 7.04 8.36
C ARG A 47 6.05 6.48 7.53
N VAL A 48 5.46 5.39 7.99
CA VAL A 48 4.29 4.81 7.35
C VAL A 48 3.04 5.55 7.78
N VAL A 49 2.26 6.01 6.81
CA VAL A 49 1.01 6.77 7.02
C VAL A 49 -0.23 5.94 6.72
N MET A 50 -0.07 4.87 5.93
CA MET A 50 -1.18 4.02 5.51
C MET A 50 -0.72 2.58 5.28
N VAL A 51 -1.62 1.65 5.60
CA VAL A 51 -1.48 0.22 5.32
C VAL A 51 -2.72 -0.29 4.59
N GLY A 52 -2.55 -0.67 3.33
CA GLY A 52 -3.55 -1.44 2.59
C GLY A 52 -3.40 -2.93 2.90
N TYR A 53 -4.49 -3.62 3.23
CA TYR A 53 -4.45 -5.06 3.51
C TYR A 53 -5.69 -5.80 2.97
N ARG A 54 -5.47 -7.04 2.53
CA ARG A 54 -6.57 -7.95 2.16
C ARG A 54 -7.30 -8.38 3.42
N ARG A 55 -8.62 -8.26 3.49
CA ARG A 55 -9.42 -8.73 4.64
C ARG A 55 -9.34 -10.26 4.86
N ASN A 56 -8.93 -11.01 3.85
CA ASN A 56 -8.84 -12.47 3.90
C ASN A 56 -7.77 -12.93 4.89
N GLY A 57 -8.20 -13.37 6.06
CA GLY A 57 -7.33 -13.93 7.11
C GLY A 57 -6.99 -12.98 8.26
N TRP A 58 -7.48 -11.74 8.23
CA TRP A 58 -7.31 -10.78 9.34
C TRP A 58 -8.61 -10.59 10.12
N HIS A 59 -8.48 -10.33 11.42
CA HIS A 59 -9.59 -9.82 12.20
C HIS A 59 -10.01 -8.42 11.73
N GLU A 60 -11.24 -8.02 12.08
CA GLU A 60 -11.72 -6.67 11.84
C GLU A 60 -10.76 -5.64 12.46
N THR A 61 -10.37 -4.66 11.66
CA THR A 61 -9.50 -3.56 12.10
C THR A 61 -10.29 -2.25 12.12
N PRO A 62 -9.94 -1.31 13.01
CA PRO A 62 -10.37 0.07 12.85
C PRO A 62 -9.81 0.65 11.54
N GLU A 63 -10.43 1.73 11.05
CA GLU A 63 -9.94 2.47 9.87
C GLU A 63 -8.69 3.29 10.18
N LEU A 64 -8.50 3.69 11.44
CA LEU A 64 -7.35 4.46 11.92
C LEU A 64 -6.79 3.82 13.18
N VAL A 65 -5.47 3.76 13.27
CA VAL A 65 -4.76 3.22 14.44
C VAL A 65 -3.58 4.12 14.80
N GLU A 66 -3.30 4.27 16.09
CA GLU A 66 -2.08 4.95 16.55
C GLU A 66 -0.96 3.95 16.76
N ILE A 67 0.14 4.10 16.01
CA ILE A 67 1.34 3.26 16.10
C ILE A 67 2.55 4.18 16.26
N GLY A 68 3.37 3.97 17.28
CA GLY A 68 4.58 4.78 17.49
C GLY A 68 4.30 6.29 17.64
N GLY A 69 3.12 6.68 18.13
CA GLY A 69 2.70 8.09 18.25
C GLY A 69 2.25 8.72 16.93
N HIS A 70 1.91 7.88 15.95
CA HIS A 70 1.53 8.29 14.60
C HIS A 70 0.23 7.62 14.19
N THR A 71 -0.70 8.40 13.64
CA THR A 71 -1.91 7.84 13.04
C THR A 71 -1.56 7.16 11.72
N VAL A 72 -1.94 5.89 11.62
CA VAL A 72 -1.82 5.05 10.43
C VAL A 72 -3.21 4.67 9.97
N GLU A 73 -3.51 4.92 8.70
CA GLU A 73 -4.78 4.52 8.09
C GLU A 73 -4.74 3.05 7.65
N LEU A 74 -5.76 2.28 8.01
CA LEU A 74 -5.90 0.87 7.66
C LEU A 74 -7.00 0.69 6.62
N LEU A 75 -6.60 0.28 5.42
CA LEU A 75 -7.52 0.09 4.31
C LEU A 75 -7.69 -1.40 4.01
N GLY A 76 -8.77 -1.96 4.55
CA GLY A 76 -9.14 -3.35 4.33
C GLY A 76 -10.03 -3.53 3.09
N PHE A 77 -9.65 -4.42 2.18
CA PHE A 77 -10.42 -4.72 0.96
C PHE A 77 -10.53 -6.23 0.68
N THR A 78 -11.40 -6.61 -0.25
CA THR A 78 -11.67 -8.01 -0.63
C THR A 78 -11.10 -8.30 -2.03
N SER A 79 -10.35 -9.39 -2.18
CA SER A 79 -9.78 -9.87 -3.46
C SER A 79 -9.59 -11.38 -3.40
N ASP A 80 -9.58 -12.06 -4.55
CA ASP A 80 -9.35 -13.52 -4.66
C ASP A 80 -7.86 -13.91 -4.74
N GLU A 81 -6.94 -12.94 -4.86
CA GLU A 81 -5.50 -13.22 -4.94
C GLU A 81 -4.84 -13.38 -3.54
N PRO A 82 -3.60 -13.90 -3.45
CA PRO A 82 -2.93 -14.23 -2.19
C PRO A 82 -2.84 -13.07 -1.19
N THR A 83 -2.88 -13.37 0.12
CA THR A 83 -2.80 -12.35 1.18
C THR A 83 -1.53 -11.50 1.05
N SER A 84 -1.70 -10.17 1.05
CA SER A 84 -0.63 -9.19 0.95
C SER A 84 -0.97 -7.93 1.74
N VAL A 85 0.08 -7.22 2.17
CA VAL A 85 0.00 -5.89 2.76
C VAL A 85 0.82 -4.91 1.93
N ILE A 86 0.34 -3.67 1.84
CA ILE A 86 1.06 -2.58 1.18
C ILE A 86 1.22 -1.45 2.19
N LEU A 87 2.47 -1.08 2.44
CA LEU A 87 2.86 -0.03 3.36
C LEU A 87 3.18 1.22 2.55
N PHE A 88 2.65 2.37 2.96
CA PHE A 88 2.88 3.65 2.30
C PHE A 88 3.64 4.60 3.22
N GLY A 89 4.80 5.05 2.74
CA GLY A 89 5.57 6.10 3.38
C GLY A 89 4.97 7.48 3.13
N GLU A 90 5.28 8.44 3.99
CA GLU A 90 4.90 9.85 3.82
C GLU A 90 5.43 10.47 2.51
N ASP A 91 6.58 9.97 2.03
CA ASP A 91 7.23 10.44 0.80
C ASP A 91 6.61 9.88 -0.50
N GLY A 92 5.52 9.10 -0.39
CA GLY A 92 4.84 8.46 -1.51
C GLY A 92 5.51 7.17 -2.02
N HIS A 93 6.63 6.76 -1.44
CA HIS A 93 7.17 5.42 -1.63
C HIS A 93 6.26 4.37 -0.99
N HIS A 94 6.31 3.14 -1.50
CA HIS A 94 5.54 2.02 -0.96
C HIS A 94 6.35 0.72 -0.94
N LEU A 95 5.96 -0.18 -0.03
CA LEU A 95 6.45 -1.56 0.01
C LEU A 95 5.26 -2.52 -0.05
N THR A 96 5.29 -3.45 -0.99
CA THR A 96 4.30 -4.53 -1.11
C THR A 96 4.91 -5.83 -0.57
N LEU A 97 4.29 -6.41 0.46
CA LEU A 97 4.74 -7.62 1.11
C LEU A 97 3.71 -8.73 0.96
N HIS A 98 4.16 -9.91 0.56
CA HIS A 98 3.36 -11.12 0.68
C HIS A 98 3.21 -11.50 2.16
N VAL A 99 2.01 -11.90 2.57
CA VAL A 99 1.73 -12.33 3.95
C VAL A 99 1.70 -13.84 3.99
N ILE A 100 2.66 -14.42 4.71
CA ILE A 100 2.67 -15.84 5.03
C ILE A 100 1.73 -16.07 6.22
N ARG A 101 0.89 -17.09 6.12
CA ARG A 101 -0.08 -17.37 7.19
C ARG A 101 0.60 -17.62 8.54
N PRO A 102 0.07 -17.07 9.65
CA PRO A 102 0.69 -17.23 10.97
C PRO A 102 0.66 -18.69 11.45
N ASP A 103 -0.31 -19.50 10.97
CA ASP A 103 -0.45 -20.93 11.26
C ASP A 103 0.31 -21.85 10.30
N ALA A 104 1.09 -21.29 9.36
CA ALA A 104 1.94 -22.08 8.48
C ALA A 104 3.01 -22.84 9.28
N ALA A 105 3.34 -24.06 8.82
CA ALA A 105 4.44 -24.83 9.41
C ALA A 105 5.75 -24.04 9.33
N GLU A 106 6.50 -24.04 10.42
CA GLU A 106 7.67 -23.17 10.60
C GLU A 106 8.71 -23.36 9.50
N GLU A 107 8.97 -24.59 9.07
CA GLU A 107 9.88 -24.89 7.97
C GLU A 107 9.38 -24.33 6.63
N ALA A 108 8.08 -24.44 6.35
CA ALA A 108 7.47 -23.92 5.13
C ALA A 108 7.49 -22.39 5.11
N ALA A 109 7.11 -21.75 6.22
CA ALA A 109 7.14 -20.29 6.36
C ALA A 109 8.56 -19.72 6.18
N ARG A 110 9.58 -20.39 6.74
CA ARG A 110 10.99 -20.00 6.53
C ARG A 110 11.43 -20.19 5.09
N GLN A 111 10.97 -21.23 4.39
CA GLN A 111 11.28 -21.42 2.98
C GLN A 111 10.65 -20.32 2.13
N GLU A 112 9.39 -19.97 2.38
CA GLU A 112 8.70 -18.88 1.69
C GLU A 112 9.37 -17.52 1.95
N LEU A 113 9.75 -17.22 3.20
CA LEU A 113 10.53 -16.01 3.52
C LEU A 113 11.84 -15.97 2.72
N GLN A 114 12.60 -17.08 2.70
CA GLN A 114 13.85 -17.15 1.95
C GLN A 114 13.64 -16.96 0.44
N GLN A 115 12.63 -17.59 -0.13
CA GLN A 115 12.30 -17.44 -1.56
C GLN A 115 11.88 -16.00 -1.90
N ALA A 116 11.12 -15.34 -1.01
CA ALA A 116 10.72 -13.95 -1.21
C ALA A 116 11.90 -12.96 -1.17
N GLY A 117 13.03 -13.34 -0.59
CA GLY A 117 14.28 -12.56 -0.63
C GLY A 117 15.06 -12.71 -1.94
N VAL A 118 14.70 -13.67 -2.78
CA VAL A 118 15.34 -13.93 -4.08
C VAL A 118 14.54 -13.26 -5.19
N ALA A 119 15.24 -12.66 -6.15
CA ALA A 119 14.63 -12.08 -7.34
C ALA A 119 14.08 -13.18 -8.27
N ASP A 120 12.77 -13.19 -8.55
CA ASP A 120 12.11 -14.01 -9.55
C ASP A 120 12.13 -13.30 -10.92
N PRO A 121 12.83 -13.85 -11.93
CA PRO A 121 12.92 -13.23 -13.25
C PRO A 121 11.68 -13.42 -14.16
N ASP A 122 10.68 -14.21 -13.76
CA ASP A 122 9.58 -14.68 -14.64
C ASP A 122 8.16 -14.29 -14.16
N ALA A 123 8.04 -13.41 -13.16
CA ALA A 123 6.75 -13.00 -12.62
C ALA A 123 5.86 -12.31 -13.69
N VAL A 124 4.80 -12.99 -14.13
CA VAL A 124 3.81 -12.48 -15.09
C VAL A 124 2.82 -11.49 -14.44
N PRO A 125 2.55 -10.32 -15.05
CA PRO A 125 1.64 -9.32 -14.49
C PRO A 125 0.15 -9.68 -14.67
N ALA A 126 -0.67 -9.39 -13.66
CA ALA A 126 -2.14 -9.47 -13.72
C ALA A 126 -2.77 -8.19 -14.34
N SER A 127 -3.94 -8.36 -14.96
CA SER A 127 -4.56 -7.50 -15.99
C SER A 127 -4.73 -5.98 -15.71
N THR A 128 -4.00 -5.16 -16.47
CA THR A 128 -3.96 -3.66 -16.46
C THR A 128 -5.22 -2.93 -16.94
N SER A 129 -6.14 -3.63 -17.60
CA SER A 129 -7.26 -2.95 -18.27
C SER A 129 -8.44 -2.57 -17.36
N ALA A 130 -8.69 -3.29 -16.26
CA ALA A 130 -9.83 -3.01 -15.39
C ALA A 130 -9.60 -1.77 -14.51
N VAL A 131 -8.34 -1.51 -14.18
CA VAL A 131 -7.96 -0.54 -13.15
C VAL A 131 -7.80 0.86 -13.69
N ALA A 132 -7.33 1.00 -14.93
CA ALA A 132 -7.38 2.27 -15.64
C ALA A 132 -8.80 2.87 -15.72
N ARG A 133 -9.84 2.02 -15.83
CA ARG A 133 -11.24 2.47 -15.80
C ARG A 133 -11.66 2.94 -14.40
N SER A 134 -11.32 2.18 -13.37
CA SER A 134 -11.65 2.55 -11.98
C SER A 134 -10.92 3.81 -11.51
N VAL A 135 -9.69 4.06 -11.98
CA VAL A 135 -8.96 5.32 -11.73
C VAL A 135 -9.63 6.51 -12.38
N ALA A 136 -10.07 6.38 -13.63
CA ALA A 136 -10.79 7.44 -14.33
C ALA A 136 -12.11 7.79 -13.61
N GLU A 137 -12.83 6.79 -13.12
CA GLU A 137 -14.04 6.99 -12.31
C GLU A 137 -13.75 7.73 -10.98
N VAL A 138 -12.64 7.41 -10.32
CA VAL A 138 -12.18 8.14 -9.12
C VAL A 138 -11.85 9.59 -9.45
N ALA A 139 -11.16 9.84 -10.56
CA ALA A 139 -10.82 11.19 -11.01
C ALA A 139 -12.08 12.02 -11.29
N ASP A 140 -13.08 11.46 -11.97
CA ASP A 140 -14.37 12.13 -12.19
C ASP A 140 -15.16 12.35 -10.90
N LYS A 141 -15.13 11.41 -9.96
CA LYS A 141 -15.77 11.56 -8.64
C LYS A 141 -15.14 12.70 -7.84
N LEU A 142 -13.82 12.73 -7.73
CA LEU A 142 -13.10 13.79 -7.01
C LEU A 142 -13.29 15.16 -7.67
N ALA A 143 -13.22 15.22 -9.00
CA ALA A 143 -13.48 16.45 -9.75
C ALA A 143 -14.86 17.05 -9.46
N ARG A 144 -15.91 16.23 -9.41
CA ARG A 144 -17.28 16.69 -9.13
C ARG A 144 -17.46 17.23 -7.72
N HIS A 145 -16.86 16.56 -6.73
CA HIS A 145 -17.03 16.92 -5.32
C HIS A 145 -16.10 18.06 -4.88
N GLU A 146 -14.85 18.06 -5.34
CA GLU A 146 -13.79 18.97 -4.84
C GLU A 146 -13.36 20.03 -5.86
N GLY A 147 -13.85 19.94 -7.10
CA GLY A 147 -13.63 20.96 -8.13
C GLY A 147 -14.38 22.26 -7.86
N LEU A 148 -15.45 22.23 -7.05
CA LEU A 148 -16.22 23.41 -6.60
C LEU A 148 -16.68 24.34 -7.76
N GLY A 149 -16.86 23.79 -8.97
CA GLY A 149 -17.24 24.55 -10.17
C GLY A 149 -16.09 25.32 -10.85
N ASP A 150 -14.85 25.20 -10.36
CA ASP A 150 -13.66 25.78 -10.97
C ASP A 150 -13.02 24.79 -11.95
N GLU A 151 -12.96 25.17 -13.23
CA GLU A 151 -12.38 24.35 -14.30
C GLU A 151 -10.88 24.11 -14.10
N ARG A 152 -10.13 25.07 -13.57
CA ARG A 152 -8.69 24.91 -13.28
C ARG A 152 -8.46 23.97 -12.11
N ARG A 153 -9.32 24.02 -11.09
CA ARG A 153 -9.25 23.08 -9.95
C ARG A 153 -9.61 21.67 -10.38
N THR A 154 -10.63 21.55 -11.22
CA THR A 154 -11.06 20.28 -11.82
C THR A 154 -9.96 19.64 -12.67
N ALA A 155 -9.30 20.42 -13.54
CA ALA A 155 -8.18 19.95 -14.34
C ALA A 155 -7.00 19.48 -13.49
N GLN A 156 -6.65 20.22 -12.42
CA GLN A 156 -5.60 19.85 -11.48
C GLN A 156 -5.90 18.53 -10.75
N ILE A 157 -7.15 18.32 -10.30
CA ILE A 157 -7.54 17.08 -9.62
C ILE A 157 -7.39 15.87 -10.57
N LYS A 158 -7.78 16.03 -11.84
CA LYS A 158 -7.64 14.95 -12.84
C LYS A 158 -6.18 14.65 -13.15
N GLU A 159 -5.35 15.67 -13.34
CA GLU A 159 -3.90 15.50 -13.52
C GLU A 159 -3.26 14.83 -12.31
N TRP A 160 -3.64 15.20 -11.08
CA TRP A 160 -3.15 14.53 -9.88
C TRP A 160 -3.58 13.06 -9.80
N CYS A 161 -4.80 12.72 -10.24
CA CYS A 161 -5.25 11.34 -10.30
C CYS A 161 -4.45 10.52 -11.31
N GLU A 162 -4.20 11.07 -12.49
CA GLU A 162 -3.38 10.42 -13.52
C GLU A 162 -1.93 10.25 -13.06
N GLN A 163 -1.33 11.28 -12.47
CA GLN A 163 0.02 11.20 -11.89
C GLN A 163 0.11 10.17 -10.77
N ALA A 164 -0.85 10.16 -9.85
CA ALA A 164 -0.90 9.16 -8.78
C ALA A 164 -1.09 7.76 -9.34
N ALA A 165 -1.95 7.57 -10.34
CA ALA A 165 -2.15 6.26 -10.97
C ALA A 165 -0.93 5.78 -11.72
N GLN A 166 -0.17 6.69 -12.33
CA GLN A 166 1.08 6.38 -13.02
C GLN A 166 2.14 5.83 -12.06
N GLN A 167 2.12 6.21 -10.78
CA GLN A 167 2.99 5.63 -9.74
C GLN A 167 2.65 4.17 -9.42
N PHE A 168 1.47 3.71 -9.84
CA PHE A 168 0.98 2.35 -9.63
C PHE A 168 0.71 1.58 -10.92
N VAL A 169 1.17 2.07 -12.07
CA VAL A 169 0.96 1.40 -13.37
C VAL A 169 1.57 0.00 -13.40
N ASP A 170 2.68 -0.18 -12.68
CA ASP A 170 3.41 -1.44 -12.53
C ASP A 170 3.09 -2.13 -11.18
N ALA A 171 2.10 -1.65 -10.44
CA ALA A 171 1.71 -2.29 -9.18
C ALA A 171 0.97 -3.60 -9.49
N PRO A 172 1.38 -4.74 -8.90
CA PRO A 172 0.72 -6.02 -9.16
C PRO A 172 -0.71 -6.06 -8.68
N VAL A 173 -0.99 -5.41 -7.55
CA VAL A 173 -2.32 -5.43 -6.96
C VAL A 173 -3.07 -4.20 -7.41
N GLN A 174 -3.54 -4.28 -8.64
CA GLN A 174 -4.22 -3.18 -9.27
C GLN A 174 -5.54 -2.81 -8.57
N THR A 175 -6.09 -3.74 -7.79
CA THR A 175 -7.29 -3.55 -6.95
C THR A 175 -7.18 -2.38 -5.97
N PHE A 176 -5.97 -1.93 -5.56
CA PHE A 176 -5.83 -0.77 -4.66
C PHE A 176 -5.67 0.55 -5.35
N VAL A 177 -5.25 0.55 -6.61
CA VAL A 177 -4.85 1.77 -7.30
C VAL A 177 -5.94 2.84 -7.25
N PRO A 178 -7.24 2.56 -7.46
CA PRO A 178 -8.27 3.59 -7.37
C PRO A 178 -8.38 4.22 -5.96
N ILE A 179 -8.28 3.41 -4.90
CA ILE A 179 -8.39 3.87 -3.51
C ILE A 179 -7.15 4.68 -3.13
N LEU A 180 -5.97 4.23 -3.56
CA LEU A 180 -4.69 4.89 -3.33
C LEU A 180 -4.60 6.23 -4.06
N VAL A 181 -5.05 6.25 -5.32
CA VAL A 181 -5.19 7.48 -6.11
C VAL A 181 -6.14 8.44 -5.41
N GLU A 182 -7.29 7.96 -4.93
CA GLU A 182 -8.23 8.80 -4.19
C GLU A 182 -7.58 9.44 -2.95
N HIS A 183 -6.85 8.65 -2.16
CA HIS A 183 -6.20 9.14 -0.95
C HIS A 183 -5.07 10.13 -1.24
N ILE A 184 -4.14 9.81 -2.15
CA ILE A 184 -3.01 10.69 -2.51
C ILE A 184 -3.53 12.05 -2.97
N VAL A 185 -4.56 12.05 -3.81
CA VAL A 185 -5.13 13.26 -4.37
C VAL A 185 -5.86 14.06 -3.28
N ARG A 186 -6.58 13.39 -2.36
CA ARG A 186 -7.20 14.04 -1.18
C ARG A 186 -6.16 14.66 -0.25
N ASN A 187 -5.05 13.98 0.05
CA ASN A 187 -4.01 14.53 0.91
C ASN A 187 -3.34 15.75 0.27
N ARG A 188 -2.98 15.66 -1.03
CA ARG A 188 -2.43 16.77 -1.80
C ARG A 188 -3.36 18.00 -1.83
N MET A 189 -4.67 17.78 -1.84
CA MET A 189 -5.67 18.85 -1.72
C MET A 189 -5.67 19.53 -0.34
N ILE A 190 -5.51 18.76 0.74
CA ILE A 190 -5.43 19.29 2.11
C ILE A 190 -4.17 20.15 2.27
N GLU A 191 -3.02 19.65 1.82
CA GLU A 191 -1.74 20.37 1.83
C GLU A 191 -1.80 21.67 1.02
N SER A 192 -2.36 21.61 -0.19
CA SER A 192 -2.55 22.79 -1.04
C SER A 192 -3.45 23.85 -0.40
N ARG A 193 -4.51 23.43 0.31
CA ARG A 193 -5.39 24.36 1.07
C ARG A 193 -4.66 24.99 2.25
N ALA A 194 -3.86 24.22 2.98
CA ALA A 194 -3.05 24.74 4.10
C ALA A 194 -2.02 25.77 3.63
N ALA A 195 -1.37 25.52 2.49
CA ALA A 195 -0.42 26.46 1.88
C ALA A 195 -1.10 27.78 1.46
N ALA A 196 -2.30 27.70 0.87
CA ALA A 196 -3.06 28.88 0.45
C ALA A 196 -3.63 29.72 1.60
N ALA A 197 -3.84 29.13 2.79
CA ALA A 197 -4.32 29.84 3.98
C ALA A 197 -3.21 30.57 4.76
N THR A 198 -1.94 30.29 4.45
CA THR A 198 -0.76 30.82 5.17
C THR A 198 -0.04 31.94 4.39
N GLY A 199 -0.45 32.21 3.15
CA GLY A 199 0.08 33.29 2.30
C GLY A 199 -0.90 34.45 2.15
#